data_AF-A0A1I5CU65-F1
#
_entry.id   AF-A0A1I5CU65-F1
#
_cell.length_a   1.000
_cell.length_b   1.000
_cell.length_c   1.000
_cell.angle_alpha   90.00
_cell.angle_beta   90.00
_cell.angle_gamma   90.00
#
_symmetry.space_group_name_H-M   'P 1'
#
loop_
_entity.id
_entity.type
_entity.pdbx_description
1 polymer ?
#
loop_
_entity_poly.entity_id
_entity_poly.type
_entity_poly.pdbx_seq_one_letter_code
_entity_poly.pdbx_strand_id
1 'polypeptide(L)'
;MTTRSPWTRIDSHALELTLGLALLLVGLFQALFPILGVTGPFPPIDTRNVRIDKAAEVPPLRSGGTTLQGTNDAELAVADPTLWDRVLLATPQIVHAALIIVILSILMRMAATFRTGDVFVPANIRRLYAIAVALLVTATAVPALDMITTEALISGTPLTNAVTSSYTLQTSTVILSILVAALAGAFGHGTRLRADTEGLV
;
A
#
# COMPACT_ATOMS: atom_id res chain seq x y z
N MET A 1 43.51 2.97 5.60
CA MET A 1 42.63 4.15 5.74
C MET A 1 41.73 4.22 4.51
N THR A 2 40.49 3.71 4.61
CA THR A 2 39.51 3.77 3.51
C THR A 2 38.91 5.16 3.47
N THR A 3 39.16 5.88 2.38
CA THR A 3 38.61 7.22 2.13
C THR A 3 37.09 7.12 2.01
N ARG A 4 36.36 7.51 3.07
CA ARG A 4 34.92 7.71 3.01
C ARG A 4 34.65 8.87 2.05
N SER A 5 34.20 8.54 0.84
CA SER A 5 33.82 9.54 -0.17
C SER A 5 32.69 10.42 0.39
N PRO A 6 32.76 11.76 0.27
CA PRO A 6 31.69 12.66 0.71
C PRO A 6 30.35 12.38 0.01
N TRP A 7 30.37 11.72 -1.15
CA TRP A 7 29.18 11.26 -1.87
C TRP A 7 28.31 10.30 -1.06
N THR A 8 28.89 9.36 -0.32
CA THR A 8 28.10 8.34 0.40
C THR A 8 27.32 8.91 1.58
N ARG A 9 27.76 10.04 2.15
CA ARG A 9 27.03 10.75 3.21
C ARG A 9 25.82 11.51 2.67
N ILE A 10 26.00 12.22 1.56
CA ILE A 10 24.92 12.99 0.92
C ILE A 10 23.80 12.05 0.47
N ASP A 11 24.15 10.92 -0.13
CA ASP A 11 23.18 9.91 -0.57
C ASP A 11 22.37 9.34 0.60
N SER A 12 23.02 9.08 1.75
CA SER A 12 22.33 8.57 2.95
C SER A 12 21.35 9.56 3.55
N HIS A 13 21.72 10.86 3.61
CA HIS A 13 20.83 11.90 4.12
C HIS A 13 19.68 12.19 3.16
N ALA A 14 19.93 12.16 1.85
CA ALA A 14 18.88 12.29 0.84
C ALA A 14 17.87 11.14 0.95
N LEU A 15 18.32 9.90 1.15
CA LEU A 15 17.45 8.74 1.36
C LEU A 15 16.62 8.86 2.64
N GLU A 16 17.24 9.20 3.78
CA GLU A 16 16.54 9.40 5.06
C GLU A 16 15.50 10.53 4.96
N LEU A 17 15.84 11.65 4.31
CA LEU A 17 14.93 12.78 4.12
C LEU A 17 13.76 12.38 3.21
N THR A 18 14.03 11.66 2.12
CA THR A 18 12.99 11.19 1.19
C THR A 18 12.03 10.23 1.88
N LEU A 19 12.55 9.27 2.65
CA LEU A 19 11.74 8.32 3.40
C LEU A 19 10.98 8.99 4.55
N GLY A 20 11.59 9.94 5.26
CA GLY A 20 10.95 10.72 6.30
C GLY A 20 9.82 11.60 5.77
N LEU A 21 10.03 12.25 4.62
CA LEU A 21 9.02 13.02 3.91
C LEU A 21 7.87 12.11 3.44
N ALA A 22 8.18 10.95 2.85
CA ALA A 22 7.17 9.97 2.47
C ALA A 22 6.33 9.51 3.67
N LEU A 23 6.96 9.25 4.81
CA LEU A 23 6.28 8.83 6.04
C LEU A 23 5.39 9.95 6.59
N LEU A 24 5.86 11.20 6.55
CA LEU A 24 5.07 12.37 6.92
C LEU A 24 3.86 12.56 6.01
N LEU A 25 4.06 12.46 4.69
CA LEU A 25 2.99 12.61 3.71
C LEU A 25 1.95 11.50 3.84
N VAL A 26 2.37 10.24 3.95
CA VAL A 26 1.45 9.10 4.13
C VAL A 26 0.73 9.20 5.47
N GLY A 27 1.45 9.50 6.55
CA GLY A 27 0.85 9.68 7.88
C GLY A 27 -0.19 10.80 7.91
N LEU A 28 0.11 11.93 7.28
CA LEU A 28 -0.81 13.05 7.19
C LEU A 28 -2.00 12.73 6.29
N PHE A 29 -1.75 12.47 5.00
CA PHE A 29 -2.78 12.39 3.97
C PHE A 29 -3.55 11.07 3.95
N GLN A 30 -2.92 9.96 4.28
CA GLN A 30 -3.55 8.64 4.19
C GLN A 30 -3.99 8.04 5.52
N ALA A 31 -3.44 8.50 6.66
CA ALA A 31 -3.87 8.02 7.97
C ALA A 31 -4.67 9.10 8.73
N LEU A 32 -4.11 10.29 8.94
CA LEU A 32 -4.74 11.30 9.78
C LEU A 32 -6.05 11.82 9.20
N PHE A 33 -6.09 12.21 7.91
CA PHE A 33 -7.33 12.73 7.31
C PHE A 33 -8.50 11.73 7.36
N PRO A 34 -8.34 10.45 6.98
CA PRO A 34 -9.42 9.46 7.13
C PRO A 34 -9.89 9.29 8.58
N ILE A 35 -8.97 9.25 9.55
CA ILE A 35 -9.32 9.16 10.98
C ILE A 35 -10.13 10.39 11.42
N LEU A 36 -9.75 11.58 10.95
CA LEU A 36 -10.48 12.83 11.22
C LEU A 36 -11.83 12.88 10.48
N GLY A 37 -11.95 12.28 9.29
CA GLY A 37 -13.22 12.14 8.60
C GLY A 37 -14.22 11.26 9.37
N VAL A 38 -13.73 10.23 10.07
CA VAL A 38 -14.56 9.40 10.96
C VAL A 38 -15.02 10.16 12.19
N THR A 39 -14.15 10.97 12.82
CA THR A 39 -14.45 11.66 14.09
C THR A 39 -15.26 12.95 13.93
N GLY A 40 -15.48 13.43 12.70
CA GLY A 40 -16.34 14.58 12.39
C GLY A 40 -15.74 15.98 12.28
N PRO A 41 -14.46 16.30 12.56
CA PRO A 41 -13.90 17.63 12.31
C PRO A 41 -13.67 17.95 10.82
N PHE A 42 -13.76 16.97 9.93
CA PHE A 42 -13.61 17.14 8.47
C PHE A 42 -14.78 16.49 7.71
N PRO A 43 -15.05 16.91 6.47
CA PRO A 43 -16.04 16.24 5.62
C PRO A 43 -15.72 14.73 5.56
N PRO A 44 -16.69 13.85 5.86
CA PRO A 44 -16.45 12.42 5.78
C PRO A 44 -16.21 12.02 4.32
N ILE A 45 -15.50 10.91 4.13
CA ILE A 45 -15.56 10.18 2.87
C ILE A 45 -16.99 9.66 2.78
N ASP A 46 -17.74 10.17 1.82
CA ASP A 46 -19.13 9.82 1.54
C ASP A 46 -19.27 9.00 0.25
N THR A 47 -18.19 8.87 -0.53
CA THR A 47 -18.19 8.11 -1.76
C THR A 47 -17.12 7.01 -1.83
N ARG A 48 -17.43 5.95 -2.58
CA ARG A 48 -16.52 4.85 -2.89
C ARG A 48 -16.75 4.37 -4.32
N ASN A 49 -15.68 4.16 -5.07
CA ASN A 49 -15.78 3.52 -6.38
C ASN A 49 -16.09 2.02 -6.23
N VAL A 50 -17.11 1.56 -6.94
CA VAL A 50 -17.56 0.17 -6.95
C VAL A 50 -17.76 -0.31 -8.39
N ARG A 51 -17.75 -1.62 -8.61
CA ARG A 51 -18.12 -2.21 -9.89
C ARG A 51 -19.59 -2.59 -9.92
N ILE A 52 -20.22 -2.39 -11.06
CA ILE A 52 -21.62 -2.75 -11.32
C ILE A 52 -21.72 -3.86 -12.37
N ASP A 53 -22.74 -4.71 -12.21
CA ASP A 53 -22.92 -5.89 -13.08
C ASP A 53 -23.22 -5.50 -14.53
N LYS A 54 -23.91 -4.39 -14.73
CA LYS A 54 -24.26 -3.87 -16.06
C LYS A 54 -23.52 -2.56 -16.29
N ALA A 55 -22.80 -2.49 -17.41
CA ALA A 55 -22.17 -1.25 -17.85
C ALA A 55 -23.20 -0.11 -17.87
N ALA A 56 -22.77 1.09 -17.46
CA ALA A 56 -23.62 2.26 -17.52
C ALA A 56 -24.14 2.45 -18.95
N GLU A 57 -25.45 2.65 -19.12
CA GLU A 57 -26.01 2.92 -20.44
C GLU A 57 -25.59 4.31 -20.89
N VAL A 58 -24.74 4.37 -21.91
CA VAL A 58 -24.35 5.63 -22.54
C VAL A 58 -25.02 5.71 -23.91
N PRO A 59 -25.63 6.86 -24.28
CA PRO A 59 -26.22 7.01 -25.59
C PRO A 59 -25.21 6.64 -26.70
N PRO A 60 -25.62 5.86 -27.72
CA PRO A 60 -24.72 5.41 -28.76
C PRO A 60 -24.29 6.59 -29.65
N LEU A 61 -23.25 7.29 -29.23
CA LEU A 61 -22.59 8.35 -29.98
C LEU A 61 -21.50 7.72 -30.85
N ARG A 62 -21.65 7.85 -32.16
CA ARG A 62 -20.65 7.43 -33.15
C ARG A 62 -20.26 8.63 -34.00
N SER A 63 -18.96 8.94 -34.04
CA SER A 63 -18.43 10.02 -34.88
C SER A 63 -17.04 9.65 -35.38
N GLY A 64 -16.84 9.70 -36.71
CA GLY A 64 -15.52 9.57 -37.33
C GLY A 64 -14.73 8.29 -36.96
N GLY A 65 -15.42 7.16 -36.74
CA GLY A 65 -14.78 5.90 -36.34
C GLY A 65 -14.58 5.72 -34.83
N THR A 66 -15.00 6.68 -34.01
CA THR A 66 -15.03 6.53 -32.55
C THR A 66 -16.40 6.05 -32.07
N THR A 67 -16.41 5.15 -31.09
CA THR A 67 -17.61 4.65 -30.42
C THR A 67 -17.50 4.91 -28.93
N LEU A 68 -18.54 5.50 -28.34
CA LEU A 68 -18.64 5.65 -26.89
C LEU A 68 -19.28 4.40 -26.28
N GLN A 69 -18.63 3.80 -25.27
CA GLN A 69 -19.16 2.68 -24.50
C GLN A 69 -19.12 3.05 -23.01
N GLY A 70 -20.16 2.67 -22.27
CA GLY A 70 -20.16 2.80 -20.81
C GLY A 70 -19.21 1.81 -20.16
N THR A 71 -18.76 2.16 -18.95
CA THR A 71 -17.92 1.30 -18.12
C THR A 71 -18.77 0.63 -17.04
N ASN A 72 -18.20 -0.39 -16.40
CA ASN A 72 -18.78 -1.06 -15.24
C ASN A 72 -18.37 -0.39 -13.92
N ASP A 73 -17.79 0.81 -13.97
CA ASP A 73 -17.37 1.54 -12.77
C ASP A 73 -18.49 2.52 -12.37
N ALA A 74 -18.83 2.53 -11.09
CA ALA A 74 -19.82 3.42 -10.51
C ALA A 74 -19.31 3.97 -9.17
N GLU A 75 -19.92 5.06 -8.73
CA GLU A 75 -19.65 5.66 -7.43
C GLU A 75 -20.81 5.34 -6.48
N LEU A 76 -20.51 4.64 -5.39
CA LEU A 76 -21.42 4.42 -4.28
C LEU A 76 -21.34 5.64 -3.36
N ALA A 77 -22.39 6.46 -3.36
CA ALA A 77 -22.51 7.62 -2.48
C ALA A 77 -23.45 7.32 -1.30
N VAL A 78 -22.99 7.58 -0.09
CA VAL A 78 -23.76 7.46 1.16
C VAL A 78 -24.14 8.87 1.60
N ALA A 79 -25.40 9.26 1.37
CA ALA A 79 -25.85 10.64 1.55
C ALA A 79 -25.76 11.14 3.01
N ASP A 80 -26.14 10.31 3.97
CA ASP A 80 -26.11 10.63 5.41
C ASP A 80 -25.36 9.52 6.17
N PRO A 81 -24.02 9.46 6.08
CA PRO A 81 -23.25 8.33 6.59
C PRO A 81 -23.26 8.35 8.12
N THR A 82 -23.76 7.27 8.71
CA THR A 82 -23.70 7.02 10.15
C THR A 82 -22.24 6.82 10.58
N LEU A 83 -21.97 6.84 11.89
CA LEU A 83 -20.61 6.58 12.41
C LEU A 83 -20.07 5.22 11.92
N TRP A 84 -20.93 4.22 11.82
CA TRP A 84 -20.54 2.89 11.35
C TRP A 84 -20.18 2.90 9.87
N ASP A 85 -20.97 3.60 9.03
CA ASP A 85 -20.69 3.72 7.61
C ASP A 85 -19.37 4.44 7.37
N ARG A 86 -19.07 5.50 8.14
CA ARG A 86 -17.78 6.20 8.09
C ARG A 86 -16.61 5.29 8.44
N VAL A 87 -16.77 4.45 9.47
CA VAL A 87 -15.75 3.45 9.84
C VAL A 87 -15.56 2.45 8.70
N LEU A 88 -16.63 1.90 8.12
CA LEU A 88 -16.55 0.96 7.00
C LEU A 88 -15.91 1.59 5.76
N LEU A 89 -16.23 2.85 5.46
CA LEU A 89 -15.68 3.61 4.35
C LEU A 89 -14.17 3.85 4.53
N ALA A 90 -13.74 4.24 5.72
CA ALA A 90 -12.34 4.59 6.01
C ALA A 90 -11.44 3.38 6.31
N THR A 91 -11.99 2.24 6.76
CA THR A 91 -11.21 1.08 7.24
C THR A 91 -10.18 0.57 6.23
N PRO A 92 -10.52 0.28 4.95
CA PRO A 92 -9.54 -0.22 3.98
C PRO A 92 -8.38 0.76 3.76
N GLN A 93 -8.68 2.06 3.70
CA GLN A 93 -7.68 3.12 3.54
C GLN A 93 -6.76 3.23 4.75
N ILE A 94 -7.31 3.21 5.96
CA ILE A 94 -6.52 3.28 7.20
C ILE A 94 -5.58 2.07 7.33
N VAL A 95 -6.07 0.86 7.02
CA VAL A 95 -5.25 -0.35 7.05
C VAL A 95 -4.14 -0.29 5.99
N HIS A 96 -4.47 0.17 4.78
CA HIS A 96 -3.48 0.38 3.73
C HIS A 96 -2.38 1.37 4.15
N ALA A 97 -2.78 2.52 4.70
CA ALA A 97 -1.87 3.53 5.21
C ALA A 97 -0.97 3.00 6.33
N ALA A 98 -1.53 2.24 7.28
CA ALA A 98 -0.77 1.62 8.36
C ALA A 98 0.30 0.65 7.84
N LEU A 99 -0.03 -0.19 6.86
CA LEU A 99 0.92 -1.11 6.22
C LEU A 99 2.05 -0.35 5.49
N ILE A 100 1.73 0.73 4.78
CA ILE A 100 2.75 1.59 4.15
C ILE A 100 3.66 2.21 5.21
N ILE A 101 3.11 2.75 6.31
CA ILE A 101 3.89 3.33 7.40
C ILE A 101 4.83 2.28 8.01
N VAL A 102 4.39 1.04 8.17
CA VAL A 102 5.25 -0.07 8.64
C VAL A 102 6.39 -0.30 7.66
N ILE A 103 6.11 -0.40 6.35
CA ILE A 103 7.13 -0.60 5.32
C ILE A 103 8.15 0.55 5.34
N LEU A 104 7.69 1.80 5.33
CA LEU A 104 8.55 2.99 5.37
C LEU A 104 9.38 3.05 6.66
N SER A 105 8.80 2.67 7.79
CA SER A 105 9.51 2.61 9.08
C SER A 105 10.62 1.56 9.07
N ILE A 106 10.40 0.41 8.43
CA ILE A 106 11.43 -0.61 8.26
C ILE A 106 12.53 -0.11 7.32
N LEU A 107 12.17 0.54 6.21
CA LEU A 107 13.13 1.14 5.29
C LEU A 107 13.98 2.23 5.96
N MET A 108 13.36 3.09 6.78
CA MET A 108 14.09 4.08 7.60
C MET A 108 15.10 3.42 8.54
N ARG A 109 14.73 2.32 9.19
CA ARG A 109 15.65 1.55 10.05
C ARG A 109 16.80 0.93 9.26
N MET A 110 16.58 0.55 7.99
CA MET A 110 17.63 0.05 7.09
C MET A 110 18.55 1.17 6.59
N ALA A 111 17.99 2.33 6.23
CA ALA A 111 18.78 3.50 5.84
C ALA A 111 19.73 3.93 6.98
N ALA A 112 19.23 3.93 8.22
CA ALA A 112 20.02 4.24 9.40
C ALA A 112 21.17 3.24 9.64
N THR A 113 21.03 1.96 9.25
CA THR A 113 22.13 0.98 9.36
C THR A 113 23.18 1.16 8.26
N PHE A 114 22.79 1.61 7.06
CA PHE A 114 23.77 1.96 6.02
C PHE A 114 24.69 3.11 6.44
N ARG A 115 24.19 4.06 7.23
CA ARG A 115 25.00 5.13 7.81
C ARG A 115 26.15 4.60 8.69
N THR A 116 25.96 3.44 9.33
CA THR A 116 27.01 2.79 10.13
C THR A 116 28.05 2.05 9.29
N GLY A 117 27.85 1.94 7.97
CA GLY A 117 28.83 1.42 7.01
C GLY A 117 28.78 -0.09 6.78
N ASP A 118 27.85 -0.80 7.40
CA ASP A 118 27.64 -2.23 7.16
C ASP A 118 26.27 -2.47 6.50
N VAL A 119 26.31 -2.87 5.23
CA VAL A 119 25.13 -3.19 4.42
C VAL A 119 24.65 -4.62 4.70
N PHE A 120 25.53 -5.49 5.20
CA PHE A 120 25.35 -6.94 5.32
C PHE A 120 24.95 -7.39 6.73
N VAL A 121 24.42 -6.48 7.55
CA VAL A 121 23.95 -6.84 8.89
C VAL A 121 22.80 -7.85 8.76
N PRO A 122 22.85 -9.01 9.44
CA PRO A 122 21.81 -10.04 9.35
C PRO A 122 20.40 -9.54 9.71
N ALA A 123 20.31 -8.48 10.51
CA ALA A 123 19.06 -7.80 10.83
C ALA A 123 18.36 -7.21 9.59
N ASN A 124 19.12 -6.71 8.60
CA ASN A 124 18.55 -6.14 7.37
C ASN A 124 17.88 -7.22 6.49
N ILE A 125 18.34 -8.47 6.53
CA ILE A 125 17.68 -9.58 5.84
C ILE A 125 16.29 -9.83 6.43
N ARG A 126 16.18 -9.87 7.77
CA ARG A 126 14.88 -10.05 8.45
C ARG A 126 13.94 -8.89 8.16
N ARG A 127 14.47 -7.67 8.07
CA ARG A 127 13.73 -6.46 7.69
C ARG A 127 13.20 -6.54 6.26
N LEU A 128 13.99 -7.03 5.30
CA LEU A 128 13.52 -7.26 3.92
C LEU A 128 12.41 -8.31 3.86
N TYR A 129 12.52 -9.42 4.60
CA TYR A 129 11.42 -10.39 4.69
C TYR A 129 10.17 -9.78 5.33
N ALA A 130 10.31 -8.95 6.36
CA ALA A 130 9.18 -8.25 6.96
C ALA A 130 8.50 -7.29 5.96
N ILE A 131 9.26 -6.59 5.11
CA ILE A 131 8.72 -5.77 4.02
C ILE A 131 7.98 -6.64 3.01
N ALA A 132 8.56 -7.77 2.59
CA ALA A 132 7.91 -8.69 1.66
C ALA A 132 6.57 -9.20 2.21
N VAL A 133 6.53 -9.60 3.49
CA VAL A 133 5.28 -10.02 4.15
C VAL A 133 4.28 -8.87 4.21
N ALA A 134 4.70 -7.66 4.60
CA ALA A 134 3.80 -6.50 4.65
C ALA A 134 3.22 -6.16 3.27
N LEU A 135 4.01 -6.27 2.20
CA LEU A 135 3.54 -6.09 0.82
C LEU A 135 2.53 -7.17 0.42
N LEU A 136 2.80 -8.43 0.77
CA LEU A 136 1.86 -9.54 0.49
C LEU A 136 0.54 -9.35 1.24
N VAL A 137 0.60 -8.94 2.51
CA VAL A 137 -0.59 -8.58 3.32
C VAL A 137 -1.31 -7.41 2.67
N THR A 138 -0.61 -6.39 2.18
CA THR A 138 -1.24 -5.26 1.47
C THR A 138 -1.99 -5.74 0.22
N ALA A 139 -1.37 -6.63 -0.57
CA ALA A 139 -1.95 -7.14 -1.82
C ALA A 139 -3.20 -8.03 -1.62
N THR A 140 -3.43 -8.52 -0.39
CA THR A 140 -4.47 -9.50 -0.07
C THR A 140 -5.50 -8.95 0.92
N ALA A 141 -5.05 -8.44 2.06
CA ALA A 141 -5.93 -7.94 3.11
C ALA A 141 -6.67 -6.67 2.70
N VAL A 142 -6.03 -5.74 1.99
CA VAL A 142 -6.69 -4.47 1.60
C VAL A 142 -7.84 -4.72 0.62
N PRO A 143 -7.68 -5.47 -0.49
CA PRO A 143 -8.81 -5.80 -1.37
C PRO A 143 -9.89 -6.64 -0.67
N ALA A 144 -9.51 -7.52 0.27
CA ALA A 144 -10.49 -8.30 1.04
C ALA A 144 -11.32 -7.39 1.97
N LEU A 145 -10.67 -6.44 2.66
CA LEU A 145 -11.35 -5.46 3.50
C LEU A 145 -12.25 -4.55 2.68
N ASP A 146 -11.80 -4.12 1.51
CA ASP A 146 -12.60 -3.29 0.61
C ASP A 146 -13.87 -4.03 0.17
N MET A 147 -13.74 -5.30 -0.23
CA MET A 147 -14.87 -6.16 -0.57
C MET A 147 -15.84 -6.35 0.62
N ILE A 148 -15.33 -6.72 1.79
CA ILE A 148 -16.14 -6.98 2.99
C ILE A 148 -16.86 -5.72 3.46
N THR A 149 -16.17 -4.58 3.47
CA THR A 149 -16.77 -3.31 3.90
C THR A 149 -17.78 -2.79 2.89
N THR A 150 -17.56 -3.01 1.59
CA THR A 150 -18.54 -2.68 0.54
C THR A 150 -19.80 -3.52 0.70
N GLU A 151 -19.65 -4.84 0.90
CA GLU A 151 -20.78 -5.74 1.15
C GLU A 151 -21.57 -5.32 2.40
N ALA A 152 -20.86 -4.96 3.48
CA ALA A 152 -21.48 -4.48 4.71
C ALA A 152 -22.26 -3.16 4.51
N LEU A 153 -21.78 -2.25 3.65
CA LEU A 153 -22.43 -0.98 3.35
C LEU A 153 -23.71 -1.16 2.51
N ILE A 154 -23.72 -2.11 1.58
CA ILE A 154 -24.88 -2.33 0.69
C ILE A 154 -25.86 -3.36 1.25
N SER A 155 -25.48 -4.12 2.28
CA SER A 155 -26.32 -5.16 2.89
C SER A 155 -27.66 -4.61 3.37
N GLY A 156 -28.75 -5.28 2.99
CA GLY A 156 -30.11 -4.85 3.33
C GLY A 156 -30.68 -3.75 2.44
N THR A 157 -29.97 -3.34 1.38
CA THR A 157 -30.45 -2.36 0.39
C THR A 157 -30.75 -3.02 -0.96
N PRO A 158 -31.51 -2.38 -1.86
CA PRO A 158 -31.69 -2.86 -3.22
C PRO A 158 -30.38 -2.91 -4.05
N LEU A 159 -29.31 -2.26 -3.59
CA LEU A 159 -28.02 -2.17 -4.29
C LEU A 159 -27.22 -3.48 -4.27
N THR A 160 -27.53 -4.41 -3.35
CA THR A 160 -26.84 -5.72 -3.27
C THR A 160 -26.90 -6.50 -4.58
N ASN A 161 -27.97 -6.34 -5.37
CA ASN A 161 -28.14 -7.02 -6.66
C ASN A 161 -27.54 -6.26 -7.85
N ALA A 162 -27.00 -5.07 -7.63
CA ALA A 162 -26.48 -4.20 -8.68
C ALA A 162 -24.95 -4.03 -8.60
N VAL A 163 -24.38 -4.17 -7.40
CA VAL A 163 -22.95 -4.00 -7.14
C VAL A 163 -22.26 -5.37 -7.08
N THR A 164 -21.24 -5.55 -7.91
CA THR A 164 -20.40 -6.75 -7.91
C THR A 164 -19.27 -6.58 -6.89
N SER A 165 -19.40 -7.18 -5.72
CA SER A 165 -18.30 -7.30 -4.74
C SER A 165 -17.26 -8.30 -5.25
N SER A 166 -16.29 -7.86 -6.06
CA SER A 166 -15.24 -8.73 -6.60
C SER A 166 -13.90 -8.55 -5.88
N TYR A 167 -13.32 -9.64 -5.39
CA TYR A 167 -11.95 -9.65 -4.87
C TYR A 167 -10.94 -9.62 -6.04
N THR A 168 -10.28 -8.48 -6.22
CA THR A 168 -9.21 -8.34 -7.21
C THR A 168 -7.86 -8.28 -6.52
N LEU A 169 -7.05 -9.33 -6.71
CA LEU A 169 -5.67 -9.35 -6.25
C LEU A 169 -4.85 -8.28 -6.97
N GLN A 170 -4.08 -7.51 -6.22
CA GLN A 170 -3.12 -6.58 -6.81
C GLN A 170 -1.86 -7.33 -7.23
N THR A 171 -1.90 -7.97 -8.41
CA THR A 171 -0.84 -8.87 -8.90
C THR A 171 0.53 -8.22 -8.92
N SER A 172 0.62 -6.93 -9.26
CA SER A 172 1.87 -6.17 -9.22
C SER A 172 2.49 -6.13 -7.83
N THR A 173 1.68 -5.90 -6.79
CA THR A 173 2.13 -5.88 -5.39
C THR A 173 2.53 -7.28 -4.92
N VAL A 174 1.83 -8.34 -5.36
CA VAL A 174 2.23 -9.73 -5.09
C VAL A 174 3.59 -10.02 -5.71
N ILE A 175 3.79 -9.70 -6.99
CA ILE A 175 5.07 -9.89 -7.68
C ILE A 175 6.18 -9.11 -6.94
N LEU A 176 5.92 -7.86 -6.57
CA LEU A 176 6.87 -7.05 -5.81
C LEU A 176 7.23 -7.71 -4.47
N SER A 177 6.26 -8.28 -3.74
CA SER A 177 6.51 -8.99 -2.49
C SER A 177 7.46 -10.18 -2.68
N ILE A 178 7.26 -10.95 -3.77
CA ILE A 178 8.10 -12.09 -4.12
C ILE A 178 9.51 -11.63 -4.49
N LEU A 179 9.63 -10.55 -5.27
CA LEU A 179 10.92 -9.98 -5.64
C LEU A 179 11.70 -9.49 -4.42
N VAL A 180 11.04 -8.82 -3.47
CA VAL A 180 11.67 -8.37 -2.22
C VAL A 180 12.08 -9.57 -1.35
N ALA A 181 11.27 -10.63 -1.28
CA ALA A 181 11.64 -11.86 -0.58
C ALA A 181 12.84 -12.56 -1.23
N ALA A 182 12.87 -12.63 -2.56
CA ALA A 182 14.00 -13.19 -3.32
C ALA A 182 15.28 -12.37 -3.08
N LEU A 183 15.17 -11.04 -3.06
CA LEU A 183 16.27 -10.15 -2.73
C LEU A 183 16.80 -10.40 -1.30
N ALA A 184 15.90 -10.60 -0.32
CA ALA A 184 16.28 -10.97 1.05
C ALA A 184 17.06 -12.29 1.08
N GLY A 185 16.60 -13.30 0.34
CA GLY A 185 17.28 -14.60 0.19
C GLY A 185 18.66 -14.48 -0.44
N ALA A 186 18.79 -13.71 -1.52
CA ALA A 186 20.06 -13.46 -2.21
C ALA A 186 21.07 -12.76 -1.28
N PHE A 187 20.66 -11.73 -0.56
CA PHE A 187 21.51 -11.08 0.44
C PHE A 187 21.90 -12.02 1.57
N GLY A 188 20.96 -12.85 2.05
CA GLY A 188 21.27 -13.87 3.07
C GLY A 188 22.34 -14.86 2.63
N HIS A 189 22.26 -15.34 1.39
CA HIS A 189 23.29 -16.22 0.84
C HIS A 189 24.66 -15.52 0.76
N GLY A 190 24.69 -14.26 0.33
CA GLY A 190 25.91 -13.44 0.29
C GLY A 190 26.55 -13.23 1.67
N THR A 191 25.74 -12.97 2.71
CA THR A 191 26.26 -12.82 4.08
C THR A 191 26.91 -14.10 4.61
N ARG A 192 26.36 -15.26 4.26
CA ARG A 192 26.90 -16.56 4.68
C ARG A 192 28.25 -16.85 4.02
N LEU A 193 28.36 -16.61 2.71
CA LEU A 193 29.62 -16.79 1.97
C LEU A 193 30.75 -15.92 2.51
N ARG A 194 30.42 -14.70 2.96
CA ARG A 194 31.38 -13.79 3.60
C ARG A 194 31.83 -14.29 4.97
N ALA A 195 30.90 -14.76 5.79
CA ALA A 195 31.23 -15.35 7.10
C ALA A 195 32.13 -16.58 6.95
N ASP A 196 31.87 -17.42 5.95
CA ASP A 196 32.68 -18.62 5.67
C ASP A 196 34.10 -18.27 5.16
N THR A 197 34.29 -17.15 4.48
CA THR A 197 35.62 -16.69 4.02
C THR A 197 36.43 -15.98 5.10
N GLU A 198 35.78 -15.20 5.97
CA GLU A 198 36.43 -14.54 7.10
C GLU A 198 36.80 -15.52 8.23
N GLY A 199 36.16 -16.71 8.29
CA GLY A 199 36.47 -17.78 9.26
C GLY A 199 37.58 -18.75 8.85
N LEU A 200 38.17 -18.59 7.66
CA LEU A 200 39.24 -19.44 7.13
C LEU A 200 40.65 -18.84 7.26
N VAL A 201 40.79 -17.70 7.96
CA VAL A 201 42.07 -16.99 8.20
C VAL A 201 42.43 -17.01 9.67
#